data_AF-A0A954R223-F1
#
_entry.id   AF-A0A954R223-F1
#
_cell.length_a   1.000
_cell.length_b   1.000
_cell.length_c   1.000
_cell.angle_alpha   90.00
_cell.angle_beta   90.00
_cell.angle_gamma   90.00
#
_symmetry.space_group_name_H-M   'P 1'
#
loop_
_entity.id
_entity.type
_entity.pdbx_description
1 polymer ?
#
loop_
_entity_poly.entity_id
_entity_poly.type
_entity_poly.pdbx_seq_one_letter_code
_entity_poly.pdbx_strand_id
1 'polypeptide(L)'
;MTTTDLEVQTSEISLSTKKVGFWSAVLSTIFSLAYVIGQLAEWQGLLGSAGGPTSLSTPLGLVVLLVPSLLLGSSFLVLVASIHQLAPEDRKVWSLSAVAFATAYAALTGTVYFVQLSFVAPRLARGQIEGMEMFLFVPFDSFFYSVDILGYSFMSVATLLAGRVFLGSGTSRVVRWLLTANGMLLPFIALQIYYQPLIWCASLWAITFPGATWALAILFRRAVPLPNRTLGSALRS
;
A
#
# COMPACT_ATOMS: atom_id res chain seq x y z
N MET A 1 -24.79 -10.19 -33.97
CA MET A 1 -24.25 -10.64 -32.67
C MET A 1 -23.32 -11.78 -33.00
N THR A 2 -22.08 -11.43 -33.32
CA THR A 2 -21.10 -12.29 -34.00
C THR A 2 -20.14 -12.82 -32.95
N THR A 3 -19.70 -14.06 -33.15
CA THR A 3 -18.87 -14.88 -32.25
C THR A 3 -17.50 -14.31 -31.87
N THR A 4 -17.17 -13.08 -32.29
CA THR A 4 -15.95 -12.34 -31.95
C THR A 4 -16.04 -11.61 -30.60
N ASP A 5 -17.22 -11.42 -30.01
CA ASP A 5 -17.37 -10.76 -28.70
C ASP A 5 -17.06 -11.68 -27.49
N LEU A 6 -16.66 -12.93 -27.74
CA LEU A 6 -16.30 -13.92 -26.71
C LEU A 6 -14.79 -14.03 -26.44
N GLU A 7 -13.93 -13.35 -27.20
CA GLU A 7 -12.51 -13.17 -26.88
C GLU A 7 -12.29 -11.97 -25.93
N VAL A 8 -13.07 -11.90 -24.85
CA VAL A 8 -12.78 -10.94 -23.77
C VAL A 8 -11.71 -11.55 -22.87
N GLN A 9 -10.49 -11.55 -23.40
CA GLN A 9 -9.25 -11.20 -22.70
C GLN A 9 -9.15 -11.65 -21.23
N THR A 10 -9.26 -12.95 -21.00
CA THR A 10 -8.79 -13.55 -19.74
C THR A 10 -7.27 -13.60 -19.84
N SER A 11 -6.56 -12.70 -19.16
CA SER A 11 -5.11 -12.82 -19.02
C SER A 11 -4.83 -14.17 -18.33
N GLU A 12 -4.36 -15.14 -19.10
CA GLU A 12 -3.99 -16.43 -18.55
C GLU A 12 -2.77 -16.24 -17.65
N ILE A 13 -2.93 -16.46 -16.35
CA ILE A 13 -1.89 -16.20 -15.36
C ILE A 13 -1.51 -17.47 -14.62
N SER A 14 -0.29 -17.55 -14.12
CA SER A 14 0.09 -18.70 -13.28
C SER A 14 -0.75 -18.75 -12.01
N LEU A 15 -1.02 -19.97 -11.52
CA LEU A 15 -1.80 -20.19 -10.30
C LEU A 15 -1.15 -19.48 -9.09
N SER A 16 0.19 -19.44 -9.04
CA SER A 16 0.95 -18.73 -8.01
C SER A 16 0.67 -17.23 -8.07
N THR A 17 0.73 -16.61 -9.25
CA THR A 17 0.41 -15.17 -9.43
C THR A 17 -1.01 -14.87 -8.96
N LYS A 18 -1.98 -15.72 -9.33
CA LYS A 18 -3.37 -15.56 -8.90
C LYS A 18 -3.49 -15.57 -7.38
N LYS A 19 -2.92 -16.59 -6.71
CA LYS A 19 -3.03 -16.78 -5.26
C LYS A 19 -2.28 -15.68 -4.49
N VAL A 20 -1.04 -15.39 -4.88
CA VAL A 20 -0.19 -14.38 -4.23
C VAL A 20 -0.77 -12.99 -4.43
N GLY A 21 -1.20 -12.65 -5.64
CA GLY A 21 -1.87 -11.37 -5.93
C GLY A 21 -3.18 -11.19 -5.15
N PHE A 22 -3.99 -12.26 -5.05
CA PHE A 22 -5.22 -12.23 -4.25
C PHE A 22 -4.94 -11.97 -2.76
N TRP A 23 -4.07 -12.77 -2.13
CA TRP A 23 -3.84 -12.67 -0.70
C TRP A 23 -3.09 -11.39 -0.31
N SER A 24 -2.12 -10.95 -1.11
CA SER A 24 -1.44 -9.66 -0.88
C SER A 24 -2.42 -8.48 -1.00
N ALA A 25 -3.38 -8.52 -1.91
CA ALA A 25 -4.45 -7.53 -2.02
C ALA A 25 -5.40 -7.53 -0.79
N VAL A 26 -5.81 -8.72 -0.32
CA VAL A 26 -6.64 -8.87 0.88
C VAL A 26 -5.91 -8.34 2.12
N LEU A 27 -4.66 -8.77 2.33
CA LEU A 27 -3.84 -8.33 3.46
C LEU A 27 -3.61 -6.81 3.43
N SER A 28 -3.27 -6.24 2.26
CA SER A 28 -3.13 -4.78 2.12
C SER A 28 -4.43 -4.04 2.47
N THR A 29 -5.58 -4.60 2.11
CA THR A 29 -6.89 -4.03 2.47
C THR A 29 -7.11 -4.09 3.99
N ILE A 30 -6.87 -5.24 4.61
CA ILE A 30 -7.07 -5.43 6.06
C ILE A 30 -6.15 -4.50 6.86
N PHE A 31 -4.86 -4.46 6.52
CA PHE A 31 -3.89 -3.64 7.25
C PHE A 31 -4.13 -2.14 7.06
N SER A 32 -4.49 -1.70 5.84
CA SER A 32 -4.85 -0.30 5.63
C SER A 32 -6.13 0.09 6.38
N LEU A 33 -7.16 -0.76 6.43
CA LEU A 33 -8.36 -0.49 7.23
C LEU A 33 -8.06 -0.49 8.74
N ALA A 34 -7.22 -1.42 9.23
CA ALA A 34 -6.78 -1.43 10.62
C ALA A 34 -6.05 -0.14 11.00
N TYR A 35 -5.14 0.33 10.13
CA TYR A 35 -4.50 1.63 10.29
C TYR A 35 -5.51 2.78 10.27
N VAL A 36 -6.44 2.82 9.30
CA VAL A 36 -7.45 3.90 9.20
C VAL A 36 -8.30 3.97 10.47
N ILE A 37 -8.77 2.84 10.98
CA ILE A 37 -9.54 2.77 12.23
C ILE A 37 -8.68 3.28 13.40
N GLY A 38 -7.42 2.83 13.50
CA GLY A 38 -6.48 3.32 14.50
C GLY A 38 -6.23 4.82 14.41
N GLN A 39 -6.06 5.35 13.19
CA GLN A 39 -5.76 6.76 12.94
C GLN A 39 -6.95 7.66 13.31
N LEU A 40 -8.17 7.21 13.02
CA LEU A 40 -9.38 7.89 13.46
C LEU A 40 -9.50 7.86 14.98
N ALA A 41 -9.20 6.73 15.63
CA ALA A 41 -9.18 6.66 17.09
C ALA A 41 -8.12 7.58 17.72
N GLU A 42 -6.92 7.63 17.14
CA GLU A 42 -5.84 8.54 17.53
C GLU A 42 -6.27 10.01 17.40
N TRP A 43 -6.86 10.40 16.26
CA TRP A 43 -7.33 11.78 16.05
C TRP A 43 -8.46 12.18 16.99
N GLN A 44 -9.24 11.23 17.48
CA GLN A 44 -10.27 11.49 18.49
C GLN A 44 -9.70 11.46 19.94
N GLY A 45 -8.40 11.21 20.11
CA GLY A 45 -7.74 11.09 21.42
C GLY A 45 -8.06 9.79 22.17
N LEU A 46 -8.71 8.81 21.52
CA LEU A 46 -9.16 7.56 22.16
C LEU A 46 -8.00 6.64 22.56
N LEU A 47 -6.80 6.87 21.99
CA LEU A 47 -5.58 6.15 22.32
C LEU A 47 -4.71 6.89 23.36
N GLY A 48 -5.26 7.94 23.97
CA GLY A 48 -4.65 8.69 25.08
C GLY A 48 -3.80 9.88 24.67
N SER A 49 -3.72 10.22 23.38
CA SER A 49 -3.10 11.47 22.93
C SER A 49 -4.07 12.66 23.01
N ALA A 50 -3.57 13.86 22.72
CA ALA A 50 -4.40 15.07 22.70
C ALA A 50 -5.37 15.13 21.49
N GLY A 51 -5.33 14.16 20.58
CA GLY A 51 -6.17 14.13 19.38
C GLY A 51 -5.71 15.09 18.28
N GLY A 52 -6.35 14.99 17.12
CA GLY A 52 -6.01 15.75 15.92
C GLY A 52 -4.75 15.26 15.18
N PRO A 53 -4.47 15.85 14.01
CA PRO A 53 -3.40 15.40 13.11
C PRO A 53 -1.98 15.77 13.54
N THR A 54 -1.83 16.68 14.50
CA THR A 54 -0.53 17.23 14.93
C THR A 54 -0.04 16.65 16.26
N SER A 55 -0.85 15.84 16.93
CA SER A 55 -0.53 15.31 18.25
C SER A 55 0.47 14.17 18.19
N LEU A 56 1.34 14.12 19.20
CA LEU A 56 2.20 12.97 19.44
C LEU A 56 1.40 11.78 19.92
N SER A 57 1.73 10.61 19.40
CA SER A 57 1.11 9.36 19.83
C SER A 57 1.73 8.83 21.12
N THR A 58 0.88 8.21 21.93
CA THR A 58 1.31 7.42 23.09
C THR A 58 2.00 6.12 22.64
N PRO A 59 2.67 5.37 23.53
CA PRO A 59 3.18 4.03 23.17
C PRO A 59 2.09 3.10 22.62
N LEU A 60 0.86 3.19 23.15
CA LEU A 60 -0.28 2.43 22.63
C LEU A 60 -0.65 2.90 21.22
N GLY A 61 -0.75 4.22 21.00
CA GLY A 61 -0.99 4.82 19.69
C GLY A 61 0.04 4.36 18.65
N LEU A 62 1.33 4.42 18.99
CA LEU A 62 2.41 3.93 18.12
C LEU A 62 2.23 2.46 17.75
N VAL A 63 1.89 1.58 18.70
CA VAL A 63 1.67 0.16 18.40
C VAL A 63 0.45 -0.04 17.48
N VAL A 64 -0.68 0.57 17.82
CA VAL A 64 -1.94 0.44 17.07
C VAL A 64 -1.79 0.94 15.64
N LEU A 65 -1.06 2.04 15.43
CA LEU A 65 -0.87 2.64 14.11
C LEU A 65 0.23 1.96 13.30
N LEU A 66 1.38 1.65 13.91
CA LEU A 66 2.57 1.29 13.14
C LEU A 66 2.69 -0.21 12.88
N VAL A 67 2.13 -1.07 13.73
CA VAL A 67 2.12 -2.53 13.47
C VAL A 67 1.38 -2.88 12.17
N PRO A 68 0.12 -2.48 11.95
CA PRO A 68 -0.55 -2.75 10.69
C PRO A 68 0.18 -2.07 9.51
N SER A 69 0.71 -0.86 9.70
CA SER A 69 1.42 -0.12 8.66
C SER A 69 2.73 -0.80 8.22
N LEU A 70 3.45 -1.43 9.15
CA LEU A 70 4.65 -2.23 8.85
C LEU A 70 4.31 -3.45 7.99
N LEU A 71 3.23 -4.16 8.33
CA LEU A 71 2.76 -5.33 7.57
C LEU A 71 2.15 -4.93 6.21
N LEU A 72 1.56 -3.74 6.15
CA LEU A 72 1.04 -3.16 4.91
C LEU A 72 2.15 -2.96 3.88
N GLY A 73 3.31 -2.42 4.27
CA GLY A 73 4.43 -2.17 3.36
C GLY A 73 4.85 -3.42 2.58
N SER A 74 5.03 -4.54 3.28
CA SER A 74 5.40 -5.82 2.68
C SER A 74 4.28 -6.38 1.79
N SER A 75 3.02 -6.31 2.26
CA SER A 75 1.86 -6.79 1.51
C SER A 75 1.67 -6.00 0.20
N PHE A 76 1.85 -4.68 0.25
CA PHE A 76 1.76 -3.81 -0.91
C PHE A 76 2.87 -4.10 -1.94
N LEU A 77 4.12 -4.30 -1.50
CA LEU A 77 5.21 -4.66 -2.42
C LEU A 77 4.90 -5.96 -3.16
N VAL A 78 4.46 -7.01 -2.45
CA VAL A 78 4.09 -8.29 -3.07
C VAL A 78 2.90 -8.13 -4.03
N LEU A 79 1.94 -7.26 -3.68
CA LEU A 79 0.82 -6.93 -4.55
C LEU A 79 1.28 -6.27 -5.84
N VAL A 80 2.17 -5.26 -5.77
CA VAL A 80 2.68 -4.56 -6.97
C VAL A 80 3.54 -5.50 -7.83
N ALA A 81 4.33 -6.39 -7.21
CA ALA A 81 5.03 -7.45 -7.94
C ALA A 81 4.07 -8.39 -8.67
N SER A 82 2.92 -8.71 -8.05
CA SER A 82 1.87 -9.52 -8.69
C SER A 82 1.17 -8.76 -9.83
N ILE A 83 0.99 -7.44 -9.71
CA ILE A 83 0.49 -6.59 -10.79
C ILE A 83 1.47 -6.58 -11.98
N HIS A 84 2.78 -6.59 -11.72
CA HIS A 84 3.78 -6.69 -12.79
C HIS A 84 3.63 -7.97 -13.62
N GLN A 85 3.26 -9.09 -12.99
CA GLN A 85 2.98 -10.35 -13.71
C GLN A 85 1.73 -10.28 -14.59
N LEU A 86 0.81 -9.34 -14.34
CA LEU A 86 -0.35 -9.07 -15.20
C LEU A 86 -0.04 -8.13 -16.36
N ALA A 87 1.14 -7.49 -16.36
CA ALA A 87 1.42 -6.41 -17.28
C ALA A 87 1.67 -6.92 -18.71
N PRO A 88 0.97 -6.36 -19.71
CA PRO A 88 1.34 -6.54 -21.11
C PRO A 88 2.79 -6.12 -21.38
N GLU A 89 3.44 -6.72 -22.38
CA GLU A 89 4.86 -6.46 -22.70
C GLU A 89 5.15 -4.96 -22.93
N ASP A 90 4.27 -4.25 -23.63
CA ASP A 90 4.39 -2.80 -23.90
C ASP A 90 4.26 -1.92 -22.64
N ARG A 91 3.84 -2.51 -21.50
CA ARG A 91 3.60 -1.80 -20.24
C ARG A 91 4.50 -2.24 -19.10
N LYS A 92 5.39 -3.21 -19.33
CA LYS A 92 6.31 -3.72 -18.30
C LYS A 92 7.21 -2.64 -17.71
N VAL A 93 7.58 -1.62 -18.48
CA VAL A 93 8.36 -0.49 -17.96
C VAL A 93 7.63 0.25 -16.84
N TRP A 94 6.31 0.46 -16.98
CA TRP A 94 5.49 1.13 -15.98
C TRP A 94 5.33 0.27 -14.72
N SER A 95 5.05 -1.02 -14.88
CA SER A 95 4.88 -1.92 -13.74
C SER A 95 6.19 -2.22 -13.02
N LEU A 96 7.30 -2.38 -13.74
CA LEU A 96 8.63 -2.55 -13.13
C LEU A 96 9.03 -1.30 -12.36
N SER A 97 8.79 -0.11 -12.92
CA SER A 97 9.01 1.15 -12.21
C SER A 97 8.14 1.24 -10.95
N ALA A 98 6.87 0.79 -11.03
CA ALA A 98 6.00 0.71 -9.86
C ALA A 98 6.57 -0.20 -8.77
N VAL A 99 7.14 -1.36 -9.13
CA VAL A 99 7.81 -2.27 -8.18
C VAL A 99 9.01 -1.58 -7.52
N ALA A 100 9.82 -0.84 -8.27
CA ALA A 100 10.97 -0.12 -7.72
C ALA A 100 10.55 0.91 -6.66
N PHE A 101 9.53 1.73 -6.97
CA PHE A 101 9.00 2.71 -6.01
C PHE A 101 8.28 2.05 -4.82
N ALA A 102 7.55 0.95 -5.03
CA ALA A 102 6.95 0.18 -3.94
C ALA A 102 8.01 -0.42 -3.00
N THR A 103 9.16 -0.83 -3.55
CA THR A 103 10.31 -1.32 -2.78
C THR A 103 10.90 -0.19 -1.93
N ALA A 104 11.12 0.99 -2.52
CA ALA A 104 11.62 2.15 -1.79
C ALA A 104 10.66 2.56 -0.67
N TYR A 105 9.35 2.61 -0.94
CA TYR A 105 8.31 2.84 0.08
C TYR A 105 8.41 1.85 1.24
N ALA A 106 8.43 0.55 0.94
CA ALA A 106 8.45 -0.50 1.96
C ALA A 106 9.74 -0.45 2.82
N ALA A 107 10.88 -0.11 2.22
CA ALA A 107 12.15 0.00 2.93
C ALA A 107 12.20 1.25 3.85
N LEU A 108 11.76 2.40 3.35
CA LEU A 108 11.78 3.66 4.12
C LEU A 108 10.79 3.58 5.29
N THR A 109 9.51 3.32 5.01
CA THR A 109 8.48 3.26 6.05
C THR A 109 8.69 2.07 6.99
N GLY A 110 9.17 0.94 6.46
CA GLY A 110 9.55 -0.21 7.28
C GLY A 110 10.63 0.12 8.30
N THR A 111 11.66 0.89 7.89
CA THR A 111 12.71 1.36 8.79
C THR A 111 12.15 2.28 9.88
N VAL A 112 11.32 3.25 9.49
CA VAL A 112 10.68 4.17 10.43
C VAL A 112 9.87 3.40 11.47
N TYR A 113 8.93 2.56 11.01
CA TYR A 113 8.00 1.85 11.90
C TYR A 113 8.71 0.83 12.77
N PHE A 114 9.71 0.11 12.23
CA PHE A 114 10.47 -0.83 13.01
C PHE A 114 11.26 -0.14 14.13
N VAL A 115 11.90 1.01 13.86
CA VAL A 115 12.59 1.79 14.90
C VAL A 115 11.61 2.33 15.94
N GLN A 116 10.46 2.89 15.51
CA GLN A 116 9.45 3.38 16.44
C GLN A 116 8.94 2.27 17.37
N LEU A 117 8.67 1.07 16.83
CA LEU A 117 8.14 -0.05 17.60
C LEU A 117 9.18 -0.74 18.48
N SER A 118 10.41 -0.91 17.99
CA SER A 118 11.45 -1.68 18.69
C SER A 118 12.28 -0.85 19.67
N PHE A 119 12.43 0.46 19.42
CA PHE A 119 13.30 1.33 20.20
C PHE A 119 12.52 2.41 20.94
N VAL A 120 11.69 3.20 20.23
CA VAL A 120 11.05 4.39 20.80
C VAL A 120 9.91 4.03 21.75
N ALA A 121 8.93 3.25 21.29
CA ALA A 121 7.74 2.91 22.08
C ALA A 121 8.07 2.22 23.43
N PRO A 122 8.99 1.23 23.51
CA PRO A 122 9.36 0.61 24.78
C PRO A 122 10.05 1.57 25.76
N ARG A 123 10.85 2.50 25.25
CA ARG A 123 11.55 3.50 26.08
C ARG A 123 10.58 4.57 26.58
N LEU A 124 9.67 5.05 25.73
CA LEU A 124 8.58 5.95 26.12
C LEU A 124 7.72 5.31 27.22
N ALA A 125 7.38 4.02 27.08
CA ALA A 125 6.60 3.30 28.09
C ALA A 125 7.31 3.20 29.47
N ARG A 126 8.65 3.30 29.49
CA ARG A 126 9.46 3.31 30.72
C ARG A 126 9.86 4.73 31.18
N GLY A 127 9.38 5.77 30.51
CA GLY A 127 9.78 7.17 30.79
C GLY A 127 11.24 7.49 30.46
N GLN A 128 11.90 6.67 29.63
CA GLN A 128 13.33 6.81 29.28
C GLN A 128 13.51 7.70 28.05
N ILE A 129 13.41 9.01 28.22
CA ILE A 129 13.40 9.99 27.10
C ILE A 129 14.77 10.40 26.59
N GLU A 130 15.80 10.31 27.43
CA GLU A 130 17.16 10.76 27.11
C GLU A 130 17.77 9.99 25.93
N GLY A 131 18.33 10.73 24.97
CA GLY A 131 19.04 10.19 23.80
C GLY A 131 18.12 9.67 22.69
N MET A 132 16.82 9.98 22.74
CA MET A 132 15.85 9.56 21.72
C MET A 132 15.34 10.70 20.85
N GLU A 133 15.79 11.93 21.07
CA GLU A 133 15.21 13.15 20.50
C GLU A 133 15.15 13.08 18.97
N MET A 134 16.25 12.62 18.33
CA MET A 134 16.32 12.44 16.88
C MET A 134 15.46 11.29 16.34
N PHE A 135 15.05 10.36 17.21
CA PHE A 135 14.26 9.19 16.84
C PHE A 135 12.77 9.37 17.11
N LEU A 136 12.32 10.49 17.67
CA LEU A 136 10.89 10.72 17.89
C LEU A 136 10.16 10.95 16.56
N PHE A 137 8.97 10.35 16.44
CA PHE A 137 8.05 10.62 15.34
C PHE A 137 7.15 11.81 15.70
N VAL A 138 7.61 13.01 15.39
CA VAL A 138 6.83 14.25 15.53
C VAL A 138 6.15 14.56 14.21
N PRO A 139 4.80 14.60 14.14
CA PRO A 139 4.10 14.98 12.93
C PRO A 139 4.55 16.36 12.42
N PHE A 140 4.84 16.45 11.12
CA PHE A 140 5.28 17.66 10.42
C PHE A 140 6.63 18.25 10.82
N ASP A 141 7.34 17.68 11.81
CA ASP A 141 8.54 18.34 12.38
C ASP A 141 9.60 17.35 12.88
N SER A 142 9.71 16.17 12.26
CA SER A 142 10.78 15.21 12.61
C SER A 142 11.45 14.60 11.40
N PHE A 143 12.68 14.12 11.63
CA PHE A 143 13.43 13.33 10.66
C PHE A 143 12.62 12.13 10.18
N PHE A 144 12.07 11.34 11.11
CA PHE A 144 11.30 10.16 10.75
C PHE A 144 9.98 10.48 10.05
N TYR A 145 9.29 11.57 10.42
CA TYR A 145 8.11 12.01 9.67
C TYR A 145 8.47 12.43 8.24
N SER A 146 9.61 13.11 8.05
CA SER A 146 10.11 13.50 6.73
C SER A 146 10.41 12.27 5.85
N VAL A 147 11.06 11.26 6.43
CA VAL A 147 11.34 9.98 5.75
C VAL A 147 10.04 9.23 5.42
N ASP A 148 9.07 9.25 6.34
CA ASP A 148 7.78 8.59 6.16
C ASP A 148 6.96 9.24 5.03
N ILE A 149 6.91 10.57 4.98
CA ILE A 149 6.30 11.31 3.86
C ILE A 149 6.95 10.95 2.53
N LEU A 150 8.28 10.87 2.47
CA LEU A 150 8.98 10.45 1.25
C LEU A 150 8.57 9.04 0.85
N GLY A 151 8.48 8.13 1.82
CA GLY A 151 7.96 6.77 1.62
C GLY A 151 6.56 6.79 0.99
N TYR A 152 5.59 7.47 1.61
CA TYR A 152 4.23 7.55 1.07
C TYR A 152 4.15 8.28 -0.28
N SER A 153 5.05 9.23 -0.54
CA SER A 153 5.17 9.85 -1.86
C SER A 153 5.58 8.83 -2.92
N PHE A 154 6.54 7.94 -2.62
CA PHE A 154 6.90 6.83 -3.50
C PHE A 154 5.77 5.80 -3.65
N MET A 155 4.99 5.55 -2.60
CA MET A 155 3.77 4.74 -2.71
C MET A 155 2.79 5.36 -3.72
N SER A 156 2.55 6.67 -3.68
CA SER A 156 1.70 7.36 -4.67
C SER A 156 2.27 7.27 -6.08
N VAL A 157 3.58 7.40 -6.26
CA VAL A 157 4.22 7.16 -7.58
C VAL A 157 3.98 5.71 -8.02
N ALA A 158 4.19 4.74 -7.15
CA ALA A 158 3.98 3.33 -7.44
C ALA A 158 2.54 3.02 -7.86
N THR A 159 1.54 3.55 -7.16
CA THR A 159 0.12 3.36 -7.51
C THR A 159 -0.23 4.05 -8.83
N LEU A 160 0.29 5.25 -9.09
CA LEU A 160 0.08 5.94 -10.37
C LEU A 160 0.63 5.13 -11.56
N LEU A 161 1.84 4.59 -11.42
CA LEU A 161 2.50 3.77 -12.45
C LEU A 161 1.80 2.41 -12.61
N ALA A 162 1.43 1.75 -11.50
CA ALA A 162 0.68 0.49 -11.51
C ALA A 162 -0.69 0.66 -12.18
N GLY A 163 -1.35 1.81 -12.00
CA GLY A 163 -2.59 2.14 -12.69
C GLY A 163 -2.47 2.09 -14.22
N ARG A 164 -1.29 2.38 -14.78
CA ARG A 164 -1.03 2.31 -16.22
C ARG A 164 -1.02 0.88 -16.77
N VAL A 165 -0.95 -0.14 -15.92
CA VAL A 165 -1.03 -1.54 -16.36
C VAL A 165 -2.43 -1.90 -16.88
N PHE A 166 -3.46 -1.33 -16.27
CA PHE A 166 -4.84 -1.78 -16.47
C PHE A 166 -5.50 -1.12 -17.70
N LEU A 167 -6.10 -1.96 -18.54
CA LEU A 167 -6.84 -1.58 -19.74
C LEU A 167 -8.29 -2.09 -19.70
N GLY A 168 -9.15 -1.55 -20.56
CA GLY A 168 -10.51 -2.05 -20.76
C GLY A 168 -11.59 -1.46 -19.85
N SER A 169 -12.57 -2.28 -19.51
CA SER A 169 -13.80 -1.92 -18.80
C SER A 169 -13.97 -2.74 -17.50
N GLY A 170 -15.08 -2.55 -16.79
CA GLY A 170 -15.41 -3.31 -15.57
C GLY A 170 -14.42 -3.11 -14.42
N THR A 171 -14.05 -4.19 -13.74
CA THR A 171 -13.16 -4.16 -12.56
C THR A 171 -11.79 -3.58 -12.87
N SER A 172 -11.22 -3.85 -14.05
CA SER A 172 -9.94 -3.29 -14.48
C SER A 172 -9.98 -1.76 -14.55
N ARG A 173 -11.08 -1.19 -15.06
CA ARG A 173 -11.31 0.26 -15.09
C ARG A 173 -11.41 0.85 -13.68
N VAL A 174 -12.11 0.18 -12.77
CA VAL A 174 -12.23 0.62 -11.37
C VAL A 174 -10.87 0.63 -10.68
N VAL A 175 -10.10 -0.46 -10.81
CA VAL A 175 -8.73 -0.57 -10.28
C VAL A 175 -7.85 0.58 -10.80
N ARG A 176 -7.87 0.81 -12.13
CA ARG A 176 -7.11 1.90 -12.74
C ARG A 176 -7.44 3.25 -12.13
N TRP A 177 -8.73 3.57 -11.99
CA TRP A 177 -9.16 4.86 -11.45
C TRP A 177 -8.77 5.03 -9.99
N LEU A 178 -8.96 4.00 -9.15
CA LEU A 178 -8.61 4.07 -7.73
C LEU A 178 -7.10 4.18 -7.51
N LEU A 179 -6.29 3.42 -8.25
CA LEU A 179 -4.83 3.54 -8.24
C LEU A 179 -4.36 4.92 -8.72
N THR A 180 -4.97 5.44 -9.79
CA THR A 180 -4.66 6.78 -10.30
C THR A 180 -5.06 7.86 -9.29
N ALA A 181 -6.25 7.76 -8.70
CA ALA A 181 -6.72 8.70 -7.68
C ALA A 181 -5.81 8.70 -6.46
N ASN A 182 -5.37 7.53 -5.99
CA ASN A 182 -4.40 7.40 -4.92
C ASN A 182 -3.04 8.02 -5.28
N GLY A 183 -2.58 7.78 -6.51
CA GLY A 183 -1.33 8.37 -7.01
C GLY A 183 -1.38 9.90 -7.15
N MET A 184 -2.55 10.46 -7.46
CA MET A 184 -2.78 11.91 -7.50
C MET A 184 -2.79 12.57 -6.12
N LEU A 185 -2.73 11.79 -5.02
CA LEU A 185 -2.54 12.34 -3.68
C LEU A 185 -1.10 12.81 -3.42
N LEU A 186 -0.15 12.46 -4.30
CA LEU A 186 1.27 12.78 -4.18
C LEU A 186 1.56 14.23 -3.75
N PRO A 187 1.06 15.29 -4.41
CA PRO A 187 1.38 16.66 -4.01
C PRO A 187 0.86 16.99 -2.61
N PHE A 188 -0.29 16.46 -2.20
CA PHE A 188 -0.85 16.68 -0.88
C PHE A 188 -0.02 15.96 0.19
N ILE A 189 0.44 14.75 -0.09
CA ILE A 189 1.31 13.98 0.82
C ILE A 189 2.70 14.60 0.92
N ALA A 190 3.32 14.94 -0.22
CA ALA A 190 4.69 15.42 -0.28
C ALA A 190 4.87 16.83 0.31
N LEU A 191 3.85 17.69 0.15
CA LEU A 191 3.95 19.10 0.55
C LEU A 191 3.31 19.39 1.91
N GLN A 192 2.64 18.43 2.55
CA GLN A 192 1.97 18.68 3.84
C GLN A 192 2.92 19.08 4.96
N ILE A 193 4.21 18.73 4.87
CA ILE A 193 5.22 19.20 5.84
C ILE A 193 5.39 20.72 5.81
N TYR A 194 5.22 21.35 4.64
CA TYR A 194 5.29 22.80 4.46
C TYR A 194 3.93 23.47 4.68
N TYR A 195 2.83 22.79 4.33
CA TYR A 195 1.47 23.30 4.49
C TYR A 195 0.56 22.21 5.07
N GLN A 196 0.51 22.16 6.40
CA GLN A 196 -0.18 21.13 7.18
C GLN A 196 -1.65 20.88 6.77
N PRO A 197 -2.47 21.89 6.39
CA PRO A 197 -3.84 21.66 5.95
C PRO A 197 -4.01 20.69 4.77
N LEU A 198 -2.94 20.42 4.00
CA LEU A 198 -2.98 19.41 2.93
C LEU A 198 -3.28 18.00 3.43
N ILE A 199 -3.10 17.73 4.73
CA ILE A 199 -3.41 16.41 5.32
C ILE A 199 -4.89 16.02 5.12
N TRP A 200 -5.80 17.00 5.07
CA TRP A 200 -7.22 16.71 4.83
C TRP A 200 -7.46 16.15 3.43
N CYS A 201 -6.78 16.68 2.41
CA CYS A 201 -6.81 16.12 1.08
C CYS A 201 -6.05 14.79 1.00
N ALA A 202 -4.88 14.71 1.65
CA ALA A 202 -4.10 13.46 1.73
C ALA A 202 -4.90 12.33 2.41
N SER A 203 -5.80 12.65 3.35
CA SER A 203 -6.63 11.68 4.06
C SER A 203 -7.61 10.91 3.17
N LEU A 204 -7.85 11.38 1.93
CA LEU A 204 -8.55 10.59 0.90
C LEU A 204 -7.82 9.27 0.59
N TRP A 205 -6.56 9.12 1.01
CA TRP A 205 -5.85 7.85 1.05
C TRP A 205 -6.66 6.76 1.76
N ALA A 206 -7.36 7.10 2.86
CA ALA A 206 -8.18 6.20 3.66
C ALA A 206 -9.34 5.54 2.88
N ILE A 207 -9.69 6.10 1.71
CA ILE A 207 -10.74 5.57 0.83
C ILE A 207 -10.09 5.00 -0.44
N THR A 208 -9.23 5.78 -1.09
CA THR A 208 -8.66 5.42 -2.39
C THR A 208 -7.78 4.18 -2.31
N PHE A 209 -6.97 4.03 -1.27
CA PHE A 209 -6.05 2.90 -1.15
C PHE A 209 -6.76 1.60 -0.79
N PRO A 210 -7.57 1.50 0.30
CA PRO A 210 -8.30 0.28 0.61
C PRO A 210 -9.27 -0.11 -0.52
N GLY A 211 -9.89 0.88 -1.16
CA GLY A 211 -10.73 0.66 -2.34
C GLY A 211 -9.96 0.02 -3.50
N ALA A 212 -8.75 0.53 -3.80
CA ALA A 212 -7.91 0.00 -4.87
C ALA A 212 -7.48 -1.45 -4.58
N THR A 213 -7.01 -1.74 -3.37
CA THR A 213 -6.56 -3.08 -2.99
C THR A 213 -7.72 -4.07 -2.92
N TRP A 214 -8.91 -3.65 -2.48
CA TRP A 214 -10.10 -4.49 -2.52
C TRP A 214 -10.54 -4.82 -3.96
N ALA A 215 -10.54 -3.82 -4.84
CA ALA A 215 -10.85 -4.02 -6.26
C ALA A 215 -9.83 -4.97 -6.93
N LEU A 216 -8.54 -4.86 -6.58
CA LEU A 216 -7.49 -5.78 -7.01
C LEU A 216 -7.72 -7.21 -6.49
N ALA A 217 -8.16 -7.38 -5.24
CA ALA A 217 -8.51 -8.70 -4.70
C ALA A 217 -9.64 -9.35 -5.52
N ILE A 218 -10.68 -8.58 -5.87
CA ILE A 218 -11.75 -9.07 -6.76
C ILE A 218 -11.20 -9.44 -8.14
N LEU A 219 -10.31 -8.62 -8.71
CA LEU A 219 -9.69 -8.85 -10.01
C LEU A 219 -8.88 -10.16 -10.00
N PHE A 220 -7.98 -10.36 -9.04
CA PHE A 220 -7.20 -11.59 -8.92
C PHE A 220 -8.08 -12.82 -8.66
N ARG A 221 -9.14 -12.69 -7.86
CA ARG A 221 -10.08 -13.80 -7.63
C ARG A 221 -10.74 -14.28 -8.93
N ARG A 222 -11.09 -13.34 -9.81
CA ARG A 222 -11.77 -13.59 -11.10
C ARG A 222 -10.83 -14.04 -12.22
N ALA A 223 -9.52 -13.85 -12.09
CA ALA A 223 -8.56 -14.23 -13.13
C ALA A 223 -8.58 -15.75 -13.41
N VAL A 224 -8.43 -16.15 -14.68
CA VAL A 224 -8.41 -17.55 -15.10
C VAL A 224 -6.96 -18.08 -15.04
N PRO A 225 -6.68 -19.13 -14.24
CA PRO A 225 -5.35 -19.73 -14.19
C PRO A 225 -5.01 -20.47 -15.49
N LEU A 226 -3.74 -20.41 -15.89
CA LEU A 226 -3.18 -21.31 -16.90
C LEU A 226 -3.36 -22.79 -16.47
N PRO A 227 -3.70 -23.70 -17.38
CA PRO A 227 -3.69 -25.13 -17.09
C PRO A 227 -2.30 -25.58 -16.65
N ASN A 228 -2.21 -26.36 -15.57
CA ASN A 228 -0.95 -26.95 -15.11
C ASN A 228 -0.38 -27.84 -16.21
N ARG A 229 0.73 -27.46 -16.85
CA ARG A 229 1.44 -28.28 -17.85
C ARG A 229 2.24 -29.46 -17.25
N THR A 230 1.91 -29.92 -16.06
CA THR A 230 2.60 -31.04 -15.38
C THR A 230 1.66 -32.23 -15.26
N LEU A 231 1.64 -33.09 -16.29
CA LEU A 231 1.31 -34.54 -16.31
C LEU A 231 0.99 -35.07 -17.73
N GLY A 232 1.57 -34.49 -18.80
CA GLY A 232 1.35 -34.96 -20.18
C GLY A 232 2.55 -35.64 -20.84
N SER A 233 3.77 -35.45 -20.33
CA SER A 233 5.01 -35.95 -20.95
C SER A 233 5.55 -37.24 -20.34
N ALA A 234 4.91 -37.78 -19.30
CA ALA A 234 5.34 -39.04 -18.65
C ALA A 234 4.57 -40.29 -19.13
N LEU A 235 3.67 -40.16 -20.11
CA LEU A 235 2.88 -41.28 -20.67
C LEU A 235 3.09 -41.46 -22.18
N ARG A 236 4.19 -40.93 -22.74
CA ARG A 236 4.57 -41.09 -24.16
C ARG A 236 6.06 -41.40 -24.33
N SER A 237 6.58 -42.32 -23.54
CA SER A 237 7.88 -42.96 -23.77
C SER A 237 7.76 -44.45 -23.53
#